data_AF-Q0T289-F1
#
_entry.id   AF-Q0T289-F1
#
_cell.length_a   1.000
_cell.length_b   1.000
_cell.length_c   1.000
_cell.angle_alpha   90.00
_cell.angle_beta   90.00
_cell.angle_gamma   90.00
#
_symmetry.space_group_name_H-M   'P 1'
#
loop_
_entity.id
_entity.type
_entity.pdbx_description
1 polymer ?
#
loop_
_entity_poly.entity_id
_entity_poly.type
_entity_poly.pdbx_seq_one_letter_code
_entity_poly.pdbx_strand_id
1 'polypeptide(L)'
;MKKCFIYHDEKSNKFWWIDYEGDSLAVNYGKVGSIGKFHTKEFDNEEQCLKEASKLIAAKMKKGYQETPDFNFMDLYYFDDEEIGLHLKTSHPNFQCHFTDPLYMCCWDEESPFGSDEGADALNELENSLRSGLC
;
A
#
# COMPACT_ATOMS: atom_id res chain seq x y z
N MET A 1 -8.46 -6.80 5.33
CA MET A 1 -9.64 -6.42 4.50
C MET A 1 -9.25 -5.28 3.57
N LYS A 2 -9.51 -5.39 2.25
CA LYS A 2 -9.21 -4.30 1.29
C LYS A 2 -10.47 -3.64 0.75
N LYS A 3 -10.47 -2.31 0.65
CA LYS A 3 -11.55 -1.50 0.05
C LYS A 3 -10.98 -0.39 -0.81
N CYS A 4 -11.52 -0.21 -2.01
CA CYS A 4 -11.13 0.85 -2.93
C CYS A 4 -12.27 1.86 -3.08
N PHE A 5 -11.92 3.14 -3.19
CA PHE A 5 -12.86 4.21 -3.38
C PHE A 5 -12.37 5.19 -4.45
N ILE A 6 -13.28 5.63 -5.31
CA ILE A 6 -13.02 6.60 -6.35
C ILE A 6 -13.77 7.90 -6.05
N TYR A 7 -13.10 9.01 -6.31
CA TYR A 7 -13.70 10.34 -6.29
C TYR A 7 -13.50 11.00 -7.65
N HIS A 8 -14.60 11.47 -8.23
CA HIS A 8 -14.58 12.19 -9.49
C HIS A 8 -15.45 13.45 -9.42
N ASP A 9 -14.88 14.56 -9.87
CA ASP A 9 -15.59 15.80 -10.17
C ASP A 9 -15.03 16.38 -11.49
N GLU A 10 -15.47 17.57 -11.89
CA GLU A 10 -15.02 18.22 -13.14
C GLU A 10 -13.49 18.45 -13.23
N LYS A 11 -12.79 18.52 -12.09
CA LYS A 11 -11.36 18.89 -11.99
C LYS A 11 -10.49 17.75 -11.47
N SER A 12 -11.08 16.71 -10.90
CA SER A 12 -10.42 15.68 -10.11
C SER A 12 -10.89 14.30 -10.54
N ASN A 13 -9.93 13.39 -10.66
CA ASN A 13 -10.21 11.97 -10.74
C ASN A 13 -9.17 11.25 -9.87
N LYS A 14 -9.59 10.86 -8.66
CA LYS A 14 -8.71 10.39 -7.59
C LYS A 14 -9.16 9.03 -7.09
N PHE A 15 -8.19 8.23 -6.69
CA PHE A 15 -8.44 6.99 -5.98
C PHE A 15 -7.92 7.09 -4.55
N TRP A 16 -8.52 6.29 -3.69
CA TRP A 16 -8.02 6.00 -2.36
C TRP A 16 -8.43 4.56 -2.02
N TRP A 17 -7.48 3.71 -1.65
CA TRP A 17 -7.79 2.41 -1.08
C TRP A 17 -7.16 2.24 0.29
N ILE A 18 -7.73 1.32 1.05
CA ILE A 18 -7.26 0.91 2.38
C ILE A 18 -7.21 -0.62 2.47
N ASP A 19 -6.14 -1.14 3.05
CA ASP A 19 -6.01 -2.52 3.52
C ASP A 19 -5.81 -2.49 5.03
N TYR A 20 -6.70 -3.10 5.79
CA TYR A 20 -6.66 -3.09 7.26
C TYR A 20 -7.07 -4.46 7.80
N GLU A 21 -6.25 -5.03 8.67
CA GLU A 21 -6.46 -6.33 9.30
C GLU A 21 -5.41 -6.54 10.39
N GLY A 22 -5.79 -7.22 11.48
CA GLY A 22 -4.93 -7.31 12.64
C GLY A 22 -4.60 -5.91 13.16
N ASP A 23 -3.36 -5.71 13.56
CA ASP A 23 -2.85 -4.50 14.18
C ASP A 23 -2.23 -3.49 13.20
N SER A 24 -2.40 -3.67 11.89
CA SER A 24 -1.87 -2.73 10.89
C SER A 24 -2.86 -2.37 9.79
N LEU A 25 -2.66 -1.19 9.23
CA LEU A 25 -3.32 -0.75 8.00
C LEU A 25 -2.34 -0.10 7.04
N ALA A 26 -2.63 -0.20 5.74
CA ALA A 26 -2.02 0.59 4.70
C ALA A 26 -3.09 1.33 3.89
N VAL A 27 -2.76 2.53 3.43
CA VAL A 27 -3.55 3.30 2.48
C VAL A 27 -2.71 3.62 1.25
N ASN A 28 -3.34 3.69 0.09
CA ASN A 28 -2.73 4.23 -1.11
C ASN A 28 -3.67 5.20 -1.78
N TYR A 29 -3.13 6.30 -2.29
CA TYR A 29 -3.93 7.39 -2.81
C TYR A 29 -3.21 8.19 -3.88
N GLY A 30 -3.97 8.70 -4.83
CA GLY A 30 -3.42 9.43 -5.96
C GLY A 30 -4.47 9.80 -7.00
N LYS A 31 -3.99 10.19 -8.18
CA LYS A 31 -4.82 10.35 -9.36
C LYS A 31 -5.11 8.97 -9.96
N VAL A 32 -6.31 8.73 -10.44
CA VAL A 32 -6.60 7.48 -11.18
C VAL A 32 -5.64 7.34 -12.36
N GLY A 33 -5.04 6.15 -12.52
CA GLY A 33 -4.02 5.87 -13.53
C GLY A 33 -2.59 6.24 -13.11
N SER A 34 -2.38 6.72 -11.88
CA SER A 34 -1.04 6.87 -11.29
C SER A 34 -0.81 5.81 -10.21
N ILE A 35 0.46 5.56 -9.89
CA ILE A 35 0.89 4.70 -8.78
C ILE A 35 0.41 5.26 -7.42
N GLY A 36 0.36 6.58 -7.28
CA GLY A 36 0.04 7.24 -6.03
C GLY A 36 1.13 7.14 -4.96
N LYS A 37 0.72 7.41 -3.71
CA LYS A 37 1.56 7.35 -2.51
C LYS A 37 0.99 6.32 -1.55
N PHE A 38 1.86 5.61 -0.86
CA PHE A 38 1.50 4.63 0.15
C PHE A 38 1.73 5.23 1.53
N HIS A 39 0.93 4.82 2.49
CA HIS A 39 1.17 5.10 3.89
C HIS A 39 0.72 3.93 4.75
N THR A 40 1.57 3.51 5.68
CA THR A 40 1.34 2.38 6.58
C THR A 40 1.29 2.87 8.02
N LYS A 41 0.47 2.20 8.83
CA LYS A 41 0.40 2.45 10.26
C LYS A 41 0.14 1.17 11.04
N GLU A 42 0.93 0.97 12.08
CA GLU A 42 0.76 -0.08 13.08
C GLU A 42 0.06 0.47 14.33
N PHE A 43 -0.55 -0.43 15.09
CA PHE A 43 -1.32 -0.17 16.29
C PHE A 43 -1.00 -1.23 17.35
N ASP A 44 -1.39 -1.00 18.60
CA ASP A 44 -1.13 -1.99 19.65
C ASP A 44 -2.01 -3.24 19.53
N ASN A 45 -3.15 -3.13 18.83
CA ASN A 45 -4.12 -4.20 18.67
C ASN A 45 -5.10 -3.95 17.51
N GLU A 46 -5.84 -5.01 17.18
CA GLU A 46 -6.82 -5.03 16.11
C GLU A 46 -7.99 -4.05 16.30
N GLU A 47 -8.45 -3.84 17.54
CA GLU A 47 -9.55 -2.92 17.81
C GLU A 47 -9.18 -1.47 17.46
N GLN A 48 -7.96 -1.06 17.80
CA GLN A 48 -7.44 0.26 17.45
C GLN A 48 -7.31 0.45 15.94
N CYS A 49 -6.78 -0.56 15.24
CA CYS A 49 -6.67 -0.55 13.78
C CYS A 49 -8.06 -0.44 13.12
N LEU A 50 -9.00 -1.29 13.52
CA LEU A 50 -10.36 -1.29 12.99
C LEU A 50 -11.08 0.06 13.21
N LYS A 51 -10.90 0.66 14.40
CA LYS A 51 -11.46 1.97 14.73
C LYS A 51 -10.91 3.07 13.83
N GLU A 52 -9.61 3.09 13.60
CA GLU A 52 -8.99 4.10 12.73
C GLU A 52 -9.37 3.89 11.25
N ALA A 53 -9.36 2.64 10.77
CA ALA A 53 -9.80 2.31 9.41
C ALA A 53 -11.26 2.75 9.17
N SER A 54 -12.16 2.45 10.10
CA SER A 54 -13.57 2.86 10.03
C SER A 54 -13.71 4.39 9.99
N LYS A 55 -12.92 5.11 10.80
CA LYS A 55 -12.88 6.58 10.81
C LYS A 55 -12.38 7.15 9.48
N LEU A 56 -11.32 6.59 8.90
CA LEU A 56 -10.79 7.00 7.61
C LEU A 56 -11.80 6.78 6.47
N ILE A 57 -12.43 5.61 6.43
CA ILE A 57 -13.46 5.26 5.45
C ILE A 57 -14.63 6.24 5.54
N ALA A 58 -15.19 6.45 6.73
CA ALA A 58 -16.30 7.39 6.93
C ALA A 58 -15.94 8.83 6.50
N ALA A 59 -14.71 9.27 6.80
CA ALA A 59 -14.22 10.57 6.37
C ALA A 59 -14.10 10.70 4.84
N LYS A 60 -13.70 9.63 4.13
CA LYS A 60 -13.64 9.60 2.66
C LYS A 60 -15.03 9.60 2.04
N MET A 61 -15.94 8.76 2.54
CA MET A 61 -17.34 8.73 2.08
C MET A 61 -18.02 10.09 2.26
N LYS A 62 -17.80 10.77 3.40
CA LYS A 62 -18.31 12.14 3.64
C LYS A 62 -17.78 13.16 2.62
N LYS A 63 -16.59 12.94 2.07
CA LYS A 63 -15.98 13.77 1.01
C LYS A 63 -16.47 13.39 -0.40
N GLY A 64 -17.41 12.46 -0.54
CA GLY A 64 -17.98 12.04 -1.82
C GLY A 64 -17.22 10.92 -2.52
N TYR A 65 -16.25 10.28 -1.85
CA TYR A 65 -15.64 9.06 -2.40
C TYR A 65 -16.67 7.92 -2.39
N GLN A 66 -16.76 7.18 -3.49
CA GLN A 66 -17.67 6.06 -3.66
C GLN A 66 -16.88 4.75 -3.68
N GLU A 67 -17.35 3.75 -2.92
CA GLU A 67 -16.73 2.43 -2.87
C GLU A 67 -16.82 1.75 -4.25
N THR A 68 -15.73 1.12 -4.66
CA THR A 68 -15.62 0.35 -5.91
C THR A 68 -15.33 -1.10 -5.53
N PRO A 69 -16.36 -1.92 -5.26
CA PRO A 69 -16.20 -3.28 -4.74
C PRO A 69 -15.53 -4.22 -5.75
N ASP A 70 -15.70 -3.96 -7.05
CA ASP A 70 -15.13 -4.78 -8.14
C ASP A 70 -13.70 -4.36 -8.53
N PHE A 71 -13.05 -3.54 -7.71
CA PHE A 71 -11.69 -3.08 -7.99
C PHE A 71 -10.68 -4.23 -7.90
N ASN A 72 -9.91 -4.45 -8.96
CA ASN A 72 -8.90 -5.51 -8.98
C ASN A 72 -7.58 -5.04 -8.34
N PHE A 73 -7.32 -5.49 -7.12
CA PHE A 73 -6.08 -5.21 -6.38
C PHE A 73 -4.84 -5.93 -6.92
N MET A 74 -5.00 -6.88 -7.85
CA MET A 74 -3.89 -7.60 -8.49
C MET A 74 -3.24 -6.81 -9.64
N ASP A 75 -3.93 -5.81 -10.19
CA ASP A 75 -3.42 -5.04 -11.34
C ASP A 75 -2.65 -3.79 -10.90
N LEU A 76 -2.38 -3.65 -9.60
CA LEU A 76 -1.68 -2.52 -9.02
C LEU A 76 -0.19 -2.78 -8.87
N TYR A 77 0.60 -1.74 -9.08
CA TYR A 77 1.94 -1.68 -8.52
C TYR A 77 1.86 -1.33 -7.03
N TYR A 78 2.69 -2.01 -6.27
CA TYR A 78 2.79 -1.90 -4.82
C TYR A 78 4.18 -1.34 -4.50
N PHE A 79 4.21 -0.32 -3.64
CA PHE A 79 5.42 0.35 -3.23
C PHE A 79 5.36 0.58 -1.73
N ASP A 80 6.51 0.63 -1.11
CA ASP A 80 6.62 0.86 0.32
C ASP A 80 6.32 2.30 0.72
N ASP A 81 6.00 2.47 2.00
CA ASP A 81 5.87 3.79 2.61
C ASP A 81 7.26 4.44 2.66
N GLU A 82 7.38 5.67 2.18
CA GLU A 82 8.65 6.42 2.16
C GLU A 82 9.25 6.62 3.58
N GLU A 83 8.42 6.60 4.63
CA GLU A 83 8.83 6.79 6.03
C GLU A 83 9.05 5.48 6.78
N ILE A 84 8.18 4.48 6.59
CA ILE A 84 8.25 3.20 7.32
C ILE A 84 9.13 2.19 6.59
N GLY A 85 9.16 2.23 5.25
CA GLY A 85 9.84 1.24 4.42
C GLY A 85 9.02 -0.05 4.26
N LEU A 86 9.75 -1.16 4.09
CA LEU A 86 9.24 -2.48 3.74
C LEU A 86 8.14 -2.96 4.68
N HIS A 87 6.95 -3.24 4.14
CA HIS A 87 5.84 -3.75 4.93
C HIS A 87 4.93 -4.71 4.14
N LEU A 88 4.38 -5.71 4.82
CA LEU A 88 3.56 -6.74 4.16
C LEU A 88 2.30 -6.14 3.51
N LYS A 89 1.64 -5.18 4.18
CA LYS A 89 0.44 -4.49 3.65
C LYS A 89 0.70 -3.63 2.41
N THR A 90 1.96 -3.21 2.20
CA THR A 90 2.40 -2.50 1.00
C THR A 90 3.00 -3.43 -0.04
N SER A 91 2.99 -4.75 0.18
CA SER A 91 3.42 -5.76 -0.80
C SER A 91 2.27 -6.26 -1.68
N HIS A 92 2.58 -6.69 -2.90
CA HIS A 92 1.60 -7.23 -3.84
C HIS A 92 0.90 -8.50 -3.28
N PRO A 93 -0.42 -8.74 -3.50
CA PRO A 93 -1.11 -9.88 -2.91
C PRO A 93 -0.50 -11.25 -3.25
N ASN A 94 0.01 -11.45 -4.48
CA ASN A 94 0.77 -12.67 -4.82
C ASN A 94 2.02 -12.85 -3.95
N PHE A 95 2.71 -11.76 -3.62
CA PHE A 95 3.87 -11.83 -2.73
C PHE A 95 3.42 -12.28 -1.34
N GLN A 96 2.40 -11.63 -0.77
CA GLN A 96 1.85 -11.96 0.54
C GLN A 96 1.39 -13.43 0.64
N CYS A 97 0.88 -14.00 -0.46
CA CYS A 97 0.37 -15.38 -0.50
C CYS A 97 1.48 -16.44 -0.61
N HIS A 98 2.66 -16.10 -1.16
CA HIS A 98 3.70 -17.08 -1.49
C HIS A 98 4.99 -16.92 -0.68
N PHE A 99 5.27 -15.72 -0.19
CA PHE A 99 6.50 -15.35 0.52
C PHE A 99 6.17 -15.08 1.99
N THR A 100 5.80 -16.14 2.72
CA THR A 100 5.29 -16.05 4.10
C THR A 100 6.38 -16.14 5.17
N ASP A 101 7.64 -16.38 4.77
CA ASP A 101 8.76 -16.43 5.71
C ASP A 101 9.14 -15.00 6.15
N PRO A 102 9.29 -14.71 7.46
CA PRO A 102 9.70 -13.41 7.95
C PRO A 102 11.01 -12.89 7.34
N LEU A 103 11.89 -13.78 6.87
CA LEU A 103 13.13 -13.41 6.17
C LEU A 103 12.89 -12.43 5.03
N TYR A 104 11.77 -12.58 4.30
CA TYR A 104 11.46 -11.73 3.15
C TYR A 104 11.15 -10.27 3.51
N MET A 105 10.78 -9.99 4.76
CA MET A 105 10.45 -8.65 5.26
C MET A 105 11.58 -8.08 6.14
N CYS A 106 12.70 -8.78 6.25
CA CYS A 106 13.79 -8.44 7.17
C CYS A 106 14.80 -7.51 6.48
N CYS A 107 14.71 -6.20 6.69
CA CYS A 107 15.59 -5.23 6.02
C CYS A 107 17.00 -5.09 6.62
N TRP A 108 17.34 -5.86 7.67
CA TRP A 108 18.64 -5.82 8.33
C TRP A 108 19.42 -7.14 8.26
N ASP A 109 18.83 -8.17 7.66
CA ASP A 109 19.50 -9.45 7.45
C ASP A 109 20.10 -9.47 6.04
N GLU A 110 21.43 -9.56 5.95
CA GLU A 110 22.15 -9.62 4.67
C GLU A 110 21.78 -10.84 3.83
N GLU A 111 21.27 -11.92 4.44
CA GLU A 111 20.77 -13.10 3.72
C GLU A 111 19.35 -12.89 3.17
N SER A 112 18.65 -11.84 3.59
CA SER A 112 17.34 -11.52 3.02
C SER A 112 17.49 -10.95 1.59
N PRO A 113 16.50 -11.16 0.71
CA PRO A 113 16.59 -10.71 -0.68
C PRO A 113 16.81 -9.21 -0.86
N PHE A 114 16.41 -8.39 0.14
CA PHE A 114 16.44 -6.93 0.08
C PHE A 114 17.15 -6.27 1.27
N GLY A 115 17.84 -7.04 2.12
CA GLY A 115 18.53 -6.53 3.31
C GLY A 115 20.02 -6.27 3.11
N SER A 116 20.58 -6.67 1.96
CA SER A 116 21.89 -6.19 1.50
C SER A 116 21.77 -4.81 0.86
N ASP A 117 22.83 -4.01 0.94
CA ASP A 117 22.90 -2.69 0.30
C ASP A 117 22.63 -2.79 -1.21
N GLU A 118 23.25 -3.77 -1.90
CA GLU A 118 23.03 -3.98 -3.33
C GLU A 118 21.59 -4.37 -3.67
N GLY A 119 20.95 -5.19 -2.82
CA GLY A 119 19.56 -5.59 -2.99
C GLY A 119 18.60 -4.42 -2.81
N ALA A 120 18.82 -3.61 -1.77
CA ALA A 120 18.02 -2.42 -1.49
C ALA A 120 18.18 -1.35 -2.59
N ASP A 121 19.40 -1.10 -3.05
CA ASP A 121 19.68 -0.17 -4.14
C ASP A 121 19.00 -0.62 -5.44
N ALA A 122 19.12 -1.90 -5.81
CA ALA A 122 18.49 -2.44 -7.01
C ALA A 122 16.96 -2.31 -6.97
N LEU A 123 16.34 -2.55 -5.80
CA LEU A 123 14.90 -2.37 -5.63
C LEU A 123 14.51 -0.89 -5.78
N ASN A 124 15.22 0.01 -5.12
CA ASN A 124 14.96 1.45 -5.21
C ASN A 124 15.12 1.99 -6.64
N GLU A 125 16.15 1.56 -7.38
CA GLU A 125 16.33 1.92 -8.79
C GLU A 125 15.15 1.45 -9.66
N LEU A 126 14.71 0.20 -9.48
CA LEU A 126 13.56 -0.35 -10.18
C LEU A 126 12.28 0.44 -9.88
N GLU A 127 12.03 0.75 -8.60
CA GLU A 127 10.88 1.53 -8.19
C GLU A 127 10.86 2.92 -8.83
N ASN A 128 12.01 3.60 -8.84
CA ASN A 128 12.15 4.91 -9.46
C ASN A 128 11.93 4.88 -10.98
N SER A 129 12.39 3.82 -11.64
CA SER A 129 12.13 3.61 -13.08
C SER A 129 10.64 3.42 -13.37
N LEU A 130 9.93 2.62 -12.56
CA LEU A 130 8.48 2.43 -12.69
C LEU A 130 7.72 3.74 -12.43
N ARG A 131 8.12 4.51 -11.42
CA ARG A 131 7.48 5.81 -11.08
C ARG A 131 7.67 6.87 -12.17
N SER A 132 8.79 6.84 -12.87
CA SER A 132 9.08 7.79 -13.96
C SER A 132 8.48 7.37 -15.31
N GLY A 133 7.89 6.17 -15.41
CA GLY A 133 7.32 5.66 -16.65
C GLY A 133 8.38 5.31 -17.70
N LEU A 134 9.59 4.97 -17.26
CA LEU A 134 10.73 4.60 -18.12
C LEU A 134 10.74 3.11 -18.52
N CYS A 135 9.71 2.35 -18.15
CA CYS A 135 9.52 0.93 -18.45
C CYS A 135 8.32 0.70 -19.38
#